data_AF-A0A2A2PYG9-F1
#
_entry.id   AF-A0A2A2PYG9-F1
#
_cell.length_a   1.000
_cell.length_b   1.000
_cell.length_c   1.000
_cell.angle_alpha   90.00
_cell.angle_beta   90.00
_cell.angle_gamma   90.00
#
_symmetry.space_group_name_H-M   'P 1'
#
loop_
_entity.id
_entity.type
_entity.pdbx_description
1 polymer ?
#
loop_
_entity_poly.entity_id
_entity_poly.type
_entity_poly.pdbx_seq_one_letter_code
_entity_poly.pdbx_strand_id
1 'polypeptide(L)'
;MTKPSLLLVLLTAVLTLTSGCSLFRKSDKPKENPAIAGDVEATFRRRWVERRVGELAAQGTAAEAARAQAEKEFSERYGFGKPGSK
;
A
#
# COMPACT_ATOMS: atom_id res chain seq x y z
N MET A 1 -44.04 -20.48 21.24
CA MET A 1 -42.81 -19.68 21.48
C MET A 1 -42.21 -19.27 20.14
N THR A 2 -42.65 -18.15 19.53
CA THR A 2 -42.21 -17.75 18.16
C THR A 2 -42.24 -16.24 17.92
N LYS A 3 -42.04 -15.41 18.96
CA LYS A 3 -42.15 -13.94 18.87
C LYS A 3 -40.83 -13.14 18.81
N PRO A 4 -39.65 -13.62 19.30
CA PRO A 4 -38.44 -12.82 19.25
C PRO A 4 -37.70 -12.90 17.90
N SER A 5 -37.92 -13.96 17.11
CA SER A 5 -37.20 -14.18 15.84
C SER A 5 -37.61 -13.21 14.73
N LEU A 6 -38.87 -12.74 14.71
CA LEU A 6 -39.36 -11.83 13.67
C LEU A 6 -38.80 -10.41 13.82
N LEU A 7 -38.60 -9.95 15.06
CA LEU A 7 -38.01 -8.64 15.34
C LEU A 7 -36.51 -8.59 14.98
N LEU A 8 -35.80 -9.71 15.17
CA LEU A 8 -34.38 -9.81 14.84
C LEU A 8 -34.14 -9.78 13.31
N VAL A 9 -35.01 -10.42 12.54
CA VAL A 9 -34.96 -10.42 11.06
C VAL A 9 -35.30 -9.04 10.48
N LEU A 10 -36.22 -8.31 11.11
CA LEU A 10 -36.56 -6.96 10.68
C LEU A 10 -35.40 -5.97 10.93
N LEU A 11 -34.66 -6.12 12.03
CA LEU A 11 -33.50 -5.27 12.33
C LEU A 11 -32.34 -5.51 11.36
N THR A 12 -32.04 -6.75 10.99
CA THR A 12 -30.94 -7.06 10.05
C THR A 12 -31.23 -6.59 8.63
N ALA A 13 -32.51 -6.56 8.22
CA ALA A 13 -32.91 -6.04 6.91
C ALA A 13 -32.66 -4.53 6.76
N VAL A 14 -32.75 -3.73 7.81
CA VAL A 14 -32.49 -2.28 7.75
C VAL A 14 -30.98 -1.97 7.61
N LEU A 15 -30.12 -2.83 8.15
CA LEU A 15 -28.66 -2.64 8.11
C LEU A 15 -28.05 -2.88 6.71
N THR A 16 -28.68 -3.70 5.87
CA THR A 16 -28.16 -4.01 4.53
C THR A 16 -28.51 -2.94 3.48
N LEU A 17 -29.47 -2.05 3.75
CA LEU A 17 -29.81 -0.93 2.85
C LEU A 17 -28.81 0.23 2.91
N THR A 18 -27.81 0.20 3.81
CA THR A 18 -26.77 1.23 3.88
C THR A 18 -25.53 0.93 3.03
N SER A 19 -25.45 -0.24 2.38
CA SER A 19 -24.50 -0.46 1.27
C SER A 19 -25.00 0.24 0.02
N GLY A 20 -24.85 1.57 0.03
CA GLY A 20 -25.10 2.45 -1.10
C GLY A 20 -24.25 2.02 -2.28
N CYS A 21 -24.90 1.39 -3.25
CA CYS A 21 -24.35 1.10 -4.57
C CYS A 21 -23.88 2.40 -5.23
N SER A 22 -22.56 2.61 -5.33
CA SER A 22 -21.91 3.68 -6.12
C SER A 22 -22.04 3.46 -7.65
N LEU A 23 -23.19 2.97 -8.13
CA LEU A 23 -23.38 2.50 -9.51
C LEU A 23 -23.56 3.63 -10.56
N PHE A 24 -23.46 4.91 -10.17
CA PHE A 24 -23.60 6.04 -11.10
C PHE A 24 -22.50 7.08 -11.01
N ARG A 25 -21.27 6.69 -10.70
CA ARG A 25 -20.12 7.59 -10.86
C ARG A 25 -19.60 7.45 -12.30
N LYS A 26 -19.96 8.39 -13.17
CA LYS A 26 -19.25 8.64 -14.43
C LYS A 26 -17.76 8.63 -14.08
N SER A 27 -17.02 7.72 -14.71
CA SER A 27 -15.59 7.58 -14.51
C SER A 27 -14.88 8.77 -15.15
N ASP A 28 -14.92 9.91 -14.47
CA ASP A 28 -13.83 10.87 -14.50
C ASP A 28 -12.65 10.14 -13.87
N LYS A 29 -11.97 9.30 -14.67
CA LYS A 29 -10.70 8.72 -14.24
C LYS A 29 -9.81 9.93 -13.97
N PRO A 30 -9.43 10.18 -12.71
CA PRO A 30 -8.55 11.30 -12.40
C PRO A 30 -7.32 11.11 -13.28
N LYS A 31 -6.99 12.11 -14.09
CA LYS A 31 -5.80 12.11 -14.93
C LYS A 31 -4.63 11.78 -14.00
N GLU A 32 -4.01 10.62 -14.18
CA GLU A 32 -2.90 10.19 -13.34
C GLU A 32 -1.87 11.31 -13.37
N ASN A 33 -1.71 12.00 -12.24
CA ASN A 33 -0.76 13.09 -12.15
C ASN A 33 0.61 12.44 -11.92
N PRO A 34 1.52 12.45 -12.91
CA PRO A 34 2.83 11.81 -12.77
C PRO A 34 3.64 12.42 -11.62
N ALA A 35 3.34 13.65 -11.21
CA ALA A 35 3.94 14.25 -10.02
C ALA A 35 3.57 13.47 -8.74
N ILE A 36 2.33 13.01 -8.61
CA ILE A 36 1.88 12.23 -7.44
C ILE A 36 2.51 10.83 -7.45
N ALA A 37 2.63 10.19 -8.61
CA ALA A 37 3.33 8.91 -8.73
C ALA A 37 4.80 9.04 -8.30
N GLY A 38 5.50 10.09 -8.76
CA GLY A 38 6.89 10.36 -8.38
C GLY A 38 7.07 10.66 -6.88
N ASP A 39 6.17 11.44 -6.27
CA ASP A 39 6.22 11.76 -4.84
C ASP A 39 6.03 10.52 -3.94
N VAL A 40 5.12 9.61 -4.35
CA VAL A 40 4.88 8.34 -3.66
C VAL A 40 6.11 7.44 -3.77
N GLU A 41 6.70 7.33 -4.96
CA GLU A 41 7.92 6.54 -5.19
C GLU A 41 9.12 7.08 -4.40
N ALA A 42 9.32 8.40 -4.37
CA ALA A 42 10.38 9.03 -3.60
C ALA A 42 10.20 8.82 -2.09
N THR A 43 8.98 9.00 -1.59
CA THR A 43 8.65 8.76 -0.18
C THR A 43 8.82 7.30 0.21
N PHE A 44 8.38 6.38 -0.67
CA PHE A 44 8.55 4.96 -0.50
C PHE A 44 10.03 4.59 -0.44
N ARG A 45 10.84 5.05 -1.40
CA ARG A 45 12.29 4.82 -1.43
C ARG A 45 12.93 5.27 -0.12
N ARG A 46 12.69 6.51 0.30
CA ARG A 46 13.28 7.06 1.53
C ARG A 46 12.92 6.21 2.75
N ARG A 47 11.64 5.95 2.99
CA ARG A 47 11.18 5.17 4.15
C ARG A 47 11.69 3.73 4.13
N TRP A 48 11.75 3.13 2.96
CA TRP A 48 12.25 1.77 2.81
C TRP A 48 13.75 1.69 3.14
N VAL A 49 14.55 2.61 2.59
CA VAL A 49 15.99 2.68 2.84
C VAL A 49 16.27 2.97 4.32
N GLU A 50 15.60 3.94 4.93
CA GLU A 50 15.73 4.26 6.36
C GLU A 50 15.45 3.04 7.25
N ARG A 51 14.34 2.32 6.97
CA ARG A 51 13.99 1.09 7.69
C ARG A 51 15.09 0.03 7.53
N ARG A 52 15.59 -0.16 6.31
CA ARG A 52 16.59 -1.18 6.02
C ARG A 52 17.95 -0.87 6.65
N VAL A 53 18.34 0.41 6.67
CA VAL A 53 19.53 0.87 7.40
C VAL A 53 19.41 0.54 8.88
N GLY A 54 18.25 0.77 9.51
CA GLY A 54 18.00 0.41 10.91
C GLY A 54 18.14 -1.09 11.18
N GLU A 55 17.62 -1.92 10.28
CA GLU A 55 17.76 -3.39 10.37
C GLU A 55 19.23 -3.84 10.25
N LEU A 56 19.99 -3.24 9.32
CA LEU A 56 21.40 -3.57 9.10
C LEU A 56 22.30 -3.07 10.25
N ALA A 57 22.00 -1.89 10.78
CA ALA A 57 22.69 -1.34 11.95
C ALA A 57 22.45 -2.21 13.20
N ALA A 58 21.22 -2.71 13.39
CA ALA A 58 20.90 -3.65 14.47
C ALA A 58 21.66 -4.99 14.34
N GLN A 59 22.08 -5.36 13.12
CA GLN A 59 22.94 -6.53 12.86
C GLN A 59 24.44 -6.23 13.03
N GLY A 60 24.80 -5.00 13.43
CA GLY A 60 26.20 -4.58 13.64
C GLY A 60 26.87 -4.02 12.39
N THR A 61 26.12 -3.73 11.32
CA THR A 61 26.67 -3.09 10.12
C THR A 61 26.95 -1.61 10.40
N ALA A 62 28.14 -1.12 10.03
CA ALA A 62 28.47 0.30 10.14
C ALA A 62 27.48 1.16 9.34
N ALA A 63 27.13 2.35 9.85
CA ALA A 63 26.04 3.17 9.29
C ALA A 63 26.21 3.50 7.80
N GLU A 64 27.44 3.83 7.37
CA GLU A 64 27.74 4.12 5.96
C GLU A 64 27.59 2.87 5.07
N ALA A 65 28.10 1.72 5.54
CA ALA A 65 27.94 0.45 4.83
C ALA A 65 26.47 0.00 4.76
N ALA A 66 25.71 0.22 5.84
CA ALA A 66 24.28 -0.08 5.90
C ALA A 66 23.47 0.77 4.92
N ARG A 67 23.82 2.06 4.74
CA ARG A 67 23.19 2.93 3.74
C ARG A 67 23.48 2.45 2.33
N ALA A 68 24.75 2.22 2.00
CA ALA A 68 25.16 1.73 0.69
C ALA A 68 24.48 0.40 0.34
N GLN A 69 24.40 -0.52 1.31
CA GLN A 69 23.74 -1.80 1.14
C GLN A 69 22.22 -1.64 0.96
N ALA A 70 21.56 -0.83 1.79
CA ALA A 70 20.13 -0.57 1.67
C ALA A 70 19.77 0.06 0.30
N GLU A 71 20.55 1.02 -0.19
CA GLU A 71 20.32 1.60 -1.51
C GLU A 71 20.48 0.57 -2.64
N LYS A 72 21.51 -0.27 -2.58
CA LYS A 72 21.73 -1.35 -3.53
C LYS A 72 20.56 -2.35 -3.52
N GLU A 73 20.15 -2.82 -2.34
CA GLU A 73 19.02 -3.75 -2.21
C GLU A 73 17.70 -3.13 -2.72
N PHE A 74 17.50 -1.83 -2.51
CA PHE A 74 16.34 -1.12 -3.05
C PHE A 74 16.35 -1.11 -4.57
N SER A 75 17.49 -0.74 -5.18
CA SER A 75 17.65 -0.74 -6.63
C SER A 75 17.48 -2.14 -7.24
N GLU A 76 17.98 -3.19 -6.58
CA GLU A 76 17.81 -4.58 -7.06
C GLU A 76 16.36 -5.06 -7.00
N ARG A 77 15.61 -4.64 -5.96
CA ARG A 77 14.22 -5.07 -5.76
C ARG A 77 13.19 -4.25 -6.54
N TYR A 78 13.45 -2.95 -6.70
CA TYR A 78 12.47 -1.99 -7.22
C TYR A 78 12.98 -1.16 -8.40
N GLY A 79 14.25 -1.32 -8.80
CA GLY A 79 14.76 -0.77 -10.05
C GLY A 79 14.10 -1.48 -11.22
N PHE A 80 13.05 -0.88 -11.77
CA PHE A 80 12.39 -1.39 -12.97
C PHE A 80 13.40 -1.46 -14.12
N GLY A 81 13.68 -2.68 -14.57
CA GLY A 81 14.61 -2.96 -15.65
C GLY A 81 15.78 -3.83 -15.21
N LYS A 82 15.59 -5.15 -15.22
CA LYS A 82 16.68 -6.06 -15.57
C LYS A 82 16.59 -6.30 -17.07
N PRO A 83 17.24 -5.52 -17.95
CA PRO A 83 17.47 -5.96 -19.31
C PRO A 83 18.54 -7.06 -19.27
N GLY A 84 18.12 -8.32 -19.13
CA GLY A 84 19.08 -9.43 -19.19
C GLY A 84 18.60 -10.73 -18.56
N SER A 85 17.74 -11.45 -19.26
CA SER A 85 17.73 -12.93 -19.29
C SER A 85 17.07 -13.40 -20.60
N LYS A 86 17.70 -13.05 -21.73
CA LYS A 86 17.79 -13.85 -22.96
C LYS A 86 19.09 -13.48 -23.65
#